data_AF-A0A916TA53-F1
#
_entry.id   AF-A0A916TA53-F1
#
_cell.length_a   1.000
_cell.length_b   1.000
_cell.length_c   1.000
_cell.angle_alpha   90.00
_cell.angle_beta   90.00
_cell.angle_gamma   90.00
#
_symmetry.space_group_name_H-M   'P 1'
#
loop_
_entity.id
_entity.type
_entity.pdbx_description
1 polymer ?
#
loop_
_entity_poly.entity_id
_entity_poly.type
_entity_poly.pdbx_seq_one_letter_code
_entity_poly.pdbx_strand_id
1 'polypeptide(L)'
;MLFSENGYADTSTPDIVKAANVTRGALYHHFEDKAALLRAVVEAEAQTVAEDIRQTAGAERSPLEAFLSGAKAYFKAMQTPGRAQLLLLEGPAVLGVEVMRDIDLKTGGGTLTEALRHAQAAGLLADAPIAPLSDLLSAAFDRAALAIANGEDRETYEHATAVLMSGLFDPS
;
A
#
# COMPACT_ATOMS: atom_id res chain seq x y z
N MET A 1 -6.96 -2.63 -14.43
CA MET A 1 -7.11 -4.09 -14.24
C MET A 1 -8.55 -4.35 -13.84
N LEU A 2 -9.18 -5.43 -14.30
CA LEU A 2 -10.63 -5.63 -14.11
C LEU A 2 -11.10 -5.62 -12.65
N PHE A 3 -10.34 -6.22 -11.73
CA PHE A 3 -10.67 -6.14 -10.29
C PHE A 3 -10.69 -4.69 -9.77
N SER A 4 -9.77 -3.87 -10.28
CA SER A 4 -9.65 -2.45 -10.03
C SER A 4 -10.74 -1.59 -10.70
N GLU A 5 -11.49 -2.12 -11.67
CA GLU A 5 -12.52 -1.37 -12.42
C GLU A 5 -13.94 -1.77 -12.02
N ASN A 6 -14.17 -3.06 -11.74
CA ASN A 6 -15.48 -3.62 -11.43
C ASN A 6 -15.60 -4.21 -10.01
N GLY A 7 -14.50 -4.31 -9.25
CA GLY A 7 -14.47 -4.98 -7.96
C GLY A 7 -14.41 -6.52 -8.05
N TYR A 8 -13.90 -7.18 -7.01
CA TYR A 8 -13.70 -8.63 -6.94
C TYR A 8 -15.00 -9.44 -7.07
N ALA A 9 -16.08 -8.96 -6.47
CA ALA A 9 -17.38 -9.62 -6.48
C ALA A 9 -17.99 -9.65 -7.89
N ASP A 10 -17.91 -8.53 -8.61
CA ASP A 10 -18.52 -8.38 -9.94
C ASP A 10 -17.58 -8.74 -11.10
N THR A 11 -16.29 -8.93 -10.81
CA THR A 11 -15.33 -9.45 -11.80
C THR A 11 -15.38 -10.97 -11.84
N SER A 12 -15.96 -11.52 -12.92
CA SER A 12 -15.96 -12.96 -13.15
C SER A 12 -14.60 -13.43 -13.71
N THR A 13 -14.20 -14.68 -13.43
CA THR A 13 -13.00 -15.28 -14.03
C THR A 13 -12.97 -15.17 -15.57
N PRO A 14 -14.11 -15.35 -16.28
CA PRO A 14 -14.22 -15.03 -17.71
C PRO A 14 -13.87 -13.59 -18.11
N ASP A 15 -14.19 -12.59 -17.30
CA ASP A 15 -13.84 -11.20 -17.58
C ASP A 15 -12.32 -11.03 -17.50
N ILE A 16 -11.68 -11.59 -16.47
CA ILE A 16 -10.23 -11.50 -16.26
C ILE A 16 -9.47 -12.10 -17.44
N VAL A 17 -9.90 -13.27 -17.91
CA VAL A 17 -9.37 -13.94 -19.10
C VAL A 17 -9.47 -13.03 -20.33
N LYS A 18 -10.60 -12.32 -20.48
CA LYS A 18 -10.86 -11.40 -21.59
C LYS A 18 -9.99 -10.14 -21.54
N ALA A 19 -9.79 -9.52 -20.37
CA ALA A 19 -8.93 -8.32 -20.30
C ALA A 19 -7.43 -8.64 -20.30
N ALA A 20 -7.02 -9.79 -19.75
CA ALA A 20 -5.63 -10.24 -19.78
C ALA A 20 -5.22 -10.83 -21.14
N ASN A 21 -6.16 -10.98 -22.08
CA ASN A 21 -5.97 -11.58 -23.40
C ASN A 21 -5.31 -12.98 -23.34
N VAL A 22 -5.66 -13.76 -22.32
CA VAL A 22 -5.21 -15.15 -22.13
C VAL A 22 -6.35 -16.12 -22.41
N THR A 23 -6.07 -17.41 -22.55
CA THR A 23 -7.12 -18.42 -22.62
C THR A 23 -7.55 -18.85 -21.21
N ARG A 24 -8.79 -19.30 -21.08
CA ARG A 24 -9.31 -19.83 -19.81
C ARG A 24 -8.47 -21.01 -19.30
N GLY A 25 -8.00 -21.88 -20.19
CA GLY A 25 -7.11 -23.00 -19.86
C GLY A 25 -5.73 -22.55 -19.39
N ALA A 26 -5.15 -21.50 -19.97
CA ALA A 26 -3.88 -20.93 -19.50
C ALA A 26 -4.02 -20.32 -18.09
N LEU A 27 -5.12 -19.63 -17.82
CA LEU A 27 -5.39 -19.03 -16.51
C LEU A 27 -5.54 -20.10 -15.41
N TYR A 28 -6.34 -21.14 -15.64
CA TYR A 28 -6.54 -22.24 -14.69
C TYR A 28 -5.34 -23.21 -14.60
N HIS A 29 -4.41 -23.18 -15.55
CA HIS A 29 -3.12 -23.86 -15.40
C HIS A 29 -2.15 -23.12 -14.47
N HIS A 30 -2.26 -21.80 -14.39
CA HIS A 30 -1.41 -20.98 -13.53
C HIS A 30 -1.97 -20.77 -12.13
N PHE A 31 -3.30 -20.79 -11.97
CA PHE A 31 -3.96 -20.55 -10.69
C PHE A 31 -4.99 -21.64 -10.38
N GLU A 32 -4.86 -22.22 -9.19
CA GLU A 32 -5.73 -23.29 -8.69
C GLU A 32 -7.19 -22.83 -8.58
N ASP A 33 -7.42 -21.60 -8.13
CA ASP A 33 -8.75 -21.01 -8.02
C ASP A 33 -8.74 -19.47 -8.18
N LYS A 34 -9.90 -18.84 -8.01
CA LYS A 34 -10.08 -17.37 -8.11
C LYS A 34 -9.33 -16.64 -6.99
N ALA A 35 -9.15 -17.25 -5.82
CA ALA A 35 -8.43 -16.65 -4.70
C ALA A 35 -6.91 -16.66 -4.95
N ALA A 36 -6.36 -17.72 -5.54
CA ALA A 36 -4.98 -17.79 -5.97
C ALA A 36 -4.66 -16.73 -7.03
N LEU A 37 -5.58 -16.50 -7.97
CA LEU A 37 -5.46 -15.41 -8.94
C LEU A 37 -5.52 -14.03 -8.28
N LEU A 38 -6.46 -13.81 -7.36
CA LEU A 38 -6.52 -12.56 -6.59
C LEU A 38 -5.22 -12.30 -5.84
N ARG A 39 -4.69 -13.32 -5.17
CA ARG A 39 -3.42 -13.24 -4.43
C ARG A 39 -2.29 -12.76 -5.33
N ALA A 40 -2.13 -13.35 -6.51
CA ALA A 40 -1.09 -12.95 -7.45
C ALA A 40 -1.26 -11.49 -7.94
N VAL A 41 -2.50 -11.06 -8.14
CA VAL A 41 -2.79 -9.65 -8.50
C VAL A 41 -2.47 -8.71 -7.34
N VAL A 42 -2.88 -9.04 -6.11
CA VAL A 42 -2.55 -8.28 -4.90
C VAL A 42 -1.04 -8.18 -4.71
N GLU A 43 -0.30 -9.28 -4.86
CA GLU A 43 1.16 -9.28 -4.76
C GLU A 43 1.82 -8.38 -5.81
N ALA A 44 1.34 -8.41 -7.06
CA ALA A 44 1.85 -7.56 -8.14
C ALA A 44 1.55 -6.06 -7.92
N GLU A 45 0.33 -5.74 -7.48
CA GLU A 45 -0.07 -4.36 -7.20
C GLU A 45 0.66 -3.81 -5.97
N ALA A 46 0.79 -4.60 -4.90
CA ALA A 46 1.59 -4.23 -3.71
C ALA A 46 3.05 -3.97 -4.07
N GLN A 47 3.64 -4.80 -4.93
CA GLN A 47 5.01 -4.60 -5.41
C GLN A 47 5.17 -3.33 -6.26
N THR A 48 4.16 -3.01 -7.07
CA THR A 48 4.14 -1.76 -7.86
C THR A 48 4.12 -0.55 -6.94
N VAL A 49 3.26 -0.55 -5.92
CA VAL A 49 3.21 0.52 -4.90
C VAL A 49 4.54 0.66 -4.18
N ALA A 50 5.15 -0.45 -3.77
CA ALA A 50 6.45 -0.43 -3.09
C ALA A 50 7.56 0.16 -3.96
N GLU A 51 7.55 -0.13 -5.27
CA GLU A 51 8.51 0.43 -6.21
C GLU A 51 8.31 1.94 -6.41
N ASP A 52 7.06 2.40 -6.56
CA ASP A 52 6.74 3.84 -6.66
C ASP A 52 7.25 4.61 -5.42
N ILE A 53 7.10 4.03 -4.22
CA ILE A 53 7.61 4.59 -2.97
C ILE A 53 9.15 4.67 -3.00
N ARG A 54 9.82 3.55 -3.34
CA ARG A 54 11.30 3.48 -3.36
C ARG A 54 11.92 4.47 -4.33
N GLN A 55 11.35 4.62 -5.53
CA GLN A 55 11.86 5.55 -6.54
C GLN A 55 11.74 7.02 -6.12
N THR A 56 10.79 7.32 -5.24
CA THR A 56 10.48 8.69 -4.82
C THR A 56 11.17 9.08 -3.51
N ALA A 57 11.49 8.11 -2.66
CA ALA A 57 12.29 8.27 -1.45
C ALA A 57 13.79 8.35 -1.78
N GLY A 58 14.24 9.47 -2.36
CA GLY A 58 15.66 9.66 -2.73
C GLY A 58 16.62 9.70 -1.53
N ALA A 59 17.84 9.18 -1.72
CA ALA A 59 18.84 8.96 -0.67
C ALA A 59 19.47 10.24 -0.05
N GLU A 60 19.33 11.40 -0.69
CA GLU A 60 19.98 12.66 -0.27
C GLU A 60 19.09 13.56 0.61
N ARG A 61 17.92 13.07 1.04
CA ARG A 61 16.94 13.85 1.79
C ARG A 61 17.08 13.67 3.29
N SER A 62 16.58 14.63 4.07
CA SER A 62 16.39 14.39 5.51
C SER A 62 15.39 13.24 5.73
N PRO A 63 15.45 12.51 6.85
CA PRO A 63 14.55 11.39 7.10
C PRO A 63 13.05 11.77 7.06
N LEU A 64 12.69 12.95 7.58
CA LEU A 64 11.32 13.44 7.49
C LEU A 64 10.93 13.73 6.03
N GLU A 65 11.78 14.38 5.24
CA GLU A 65 11.48 14.65 3.81
C GLU A 65 11.39 13.37 2.97
N ALA A 66 12.26 12.38 3.24
CA ALA A 66 12.21 11.08 2.60
C ALA A 66 10.88 10.37 2.92
N PHE A 67 10.47 10.41 4.18
CA PHE A 67 9.21 9.87 4.65
C PHE A 67 8.01 10.54 3.97
N LEU A 68 7.93 11.87 4.02
CA LEU A 68 6.82 12.62 3.43
C LEU A 68 6.74 12.39 1.92
N SER A 69 7.88 12.27 1.25
CA SER A 69 7.92 11.89 -0.17
C SER A 69 7.38 10.48 -0.41
N GLY A 70 7.74 9.52 0.45
CA GLY A 70 7.20 8.15 0.41
C GLY A 70 5.68 8.13 0.59
N ALA A 71 5.15 8.88 1.56
CA ALA A 71 3.71 8.99 1.78
C ALA A 71 2.98 9.58 0.55
N LYS A 72 3.53 10.64 -0.05
CA LYS A 72 2.99 11.23 -1.30
C LYS A 72 3.00 10.23 -2.46
N ALA A 73 4.05 9.42 -2.58
CA ALA A 73 4.15 8.38 -3.58
C ALA A 73 3.12 7.27 -3.35
N TYR A 74 2.96 6.83 -2.09
CA TYR A 74 1.93 5.87 -1.69
C TYR A 74 0.54 6.36 -2.07
N PHE A 75 0.14 7.57 -1.65
CA PHE A 75 -1.18 8.12 -1.98
C PHE A 75 -1.39 8.25 -3.50
N LYS A 76 -0.37 8.67 -4.24
CA LYS A 76 -0.42 8.71 -5.70
C LYS A 76 -0.64 7.33 -6.30
N ALA A 77 0.11 6.33 -5.84
CA ALA A 77 0.00 4.97 -6.36
C ALA A 77 -1.40 4.41 -6.10
N MET A 78 -1.94 4.64 -4.90
CA MET A 78 -3.26 4.15 -4.49
C MET A 78 -4.44 4.80 -5.23
N GLN A 79 -4.24 5.95 -5.87
CA GLN A 79 -5.22 6.58 -6.77
C GLN A 79 -5.39 5.87 -8.12
N THR A 80 -4.57 4.87 -8.42
CA THR A 80 -4.86 3.98 -9.56
C THR A 80 -6.25 3.39 -9.37
N PRO A 81 -7.16 3.50 -10.36
CA PRO A 81 -8.55 3.09 -10.21
C PRO A 81 -8.68 1.71 -9.54
N GLY A 82 -9.47 1.65 -8.47
CA GLY A 82 -9.77 0.47 -7.64
C GLY A 82 -8.59 -0.24 -6.96
N ARG A 83 -7.36 0.29 -7.05
CA ARG A 83 -6.21 -0.28 -6.33
C ARG A 83 -6.43 -0.22 -4.81
N ALA A 84 -6.94 0.90 -4.30
CA ALA A 84 -7.25 1.05 -2.88
C ALA A 84 -8.32 0.06 -2.41
N GLN A 85 -9.42 -0.10 -3.16
CA GLN A 85 -10.43 -1.13 -2.89
C GLN A 85 -9.83 -2.54 -2.90
N LEU A 86 -9.06 -2.88 -3.93
CA LEU A 86 -8.43 -4.19 -4.09
C LEU A 86 -7.52 -4.52 -2.90
N LEU A 87 -6.57 -3.63 -2.58
CA LEU A 87 -5.53 -3.90 -1.59
C LEU A 87 -6.03 -3.75 -0.15
N LEU A 88 -6.97 -2.83 0.12
CA LEU A 88 -7.35 -2.45 1.49
C LEU A 88 -8.71 -3.00 1.92
N LEU A 89 -9.56 -3.49 1.00
CA LEU A 89 -10.89 -4.01 1.32
C LEU A 89 -11.08 -5.44 0.80
N GLU A 90 -10.89 -5.67 -0.50
CA GLU A 90 -11.20 -6.96 -1.14
C GLU A 90 -10.18 -8.04 -0.80
N GLY A 91 -8.88 -7.71 -0.89
CA GLY A 91 -7.79 -8.59 -0.50
C GLY A 91 -7.95 -9.11 0.93
N PRO A 92 -8.08 -8.23 1.95
CA PRO A 92 -8.31 -8.66 3.33
C PRO A 92 -9.57 -9.50 3.52
N ALA A 93 -10.67 -9.18 2.81
CA ALA A 93 -11.94 -9.91 2.92
C ALA A 93 -11.87 -11.34 2.35
N VAL A 94 -11.07 -11.56 1.30
CA VAL A 94 -10.99 -12.85 0.58
C VAL A 94 -9.79 -13.69 1.02
N LEU A 95 -8.62 -13.06 1.15
CA LEU A 95 -7.35 -13.73 1.46
C LEU A 95 -7.06 -13.78 2.96
N GLY A 96 -7.72 -12.93 3.75
CA GLY A 96 -7.52 -12.80 5.19
C GLY A 96 -6.45 -11.79 5.57
N VAL A 97 -6.59 -11.21 6.76
CA VAL A 97 -5.73 -10.13 7.27
C VAL A 97 -4.26 -10.54 7.41
N GLU A 98 -3.98 -11.77 7.83
CA GLU A 98 -2.59 -12.25 8.01
C GLU A 98 -1.86 -12.39 6.68
N VAL A 99 -2.54 -12.89 5.64
CA VAL A 99 -1.97 -12.99 4.29
C VAL A 99 -1.64 -11.61 3.75
N MET A 100 -2.55 -10.65 3.93
CA MET A 100 -2.33 -9.27 3.49
C MET A 100 -1.17 -8.61 4.25
N ARG A 101 -1.08 -8.83 5.56
CA ARG A 101 0.03 -8.36 6.40
C ARG A 101 1.37 -8.92 5.92
N ASP A 102 1.44 -10.20 5.59
CA ASP A 102 2.65 -10.83 5.05
C ASP A 102 3.07 -10.22 3.71
N ILE A 103 2.12 -9.89 2.84
CA ILE A 103 2.39 -9.24 1.55
C ILE A 103 2.91 -7.81 1.78
N ASP A 104 2.27 -7.04 2.66
CA ASP A 104 2.68 -5.68 2.99
C ASP A 104 4.10 -5.64 3.59
N LEU A 105 4.41 -6.53 4.54
CA LEU A 105 5.73 -6.62 5.16
C LEU A 105 6.84 -6.98 4.17
N LYS A 106 6.52 -7.74 3.12
CA LYS A 106 7.47 -8.07 2.03
C LYS A 106 7.60 -6.95 0.99
N THR A 107 6.75 -5.93 1.04
CA THR A 107 6.66 -4.86 0.04
C THR A 107 6.74 -3.47 0.68
N GLY A 108 5.62 -2.73 0.74
CA GLY A 108 5.55 -1.34 1.19
C GLY A 108 5.82 -1.16 2.68
N GLY A 109 5.09 -1.89 3.54
CA GLY A 109 5.18 -1.77 5.00
C GLY A 109 6.54 -2.15 5.60
N GLY A 110 7.29 -3.05 4.96
CA GLY A 110 8.67 -3.35 5.35
C GLY A 110 9.58 -2.11 5.29
N THR A 111 9.41 -1.30 4.24
CA THR A 111 10.20 -0.08 4.01
C THR A 111 9.89 0.99 5.07
N LEU A 112 8.62 1.14 5.45
CA LEU A 112 8.20 2.07 6.52
C LEU A 112 8.84 1.70 7.86
N THR A 113 8.79 0.42 8.23
CA THR A 113 9.34 -0.05 9.50
C THR A 113 10.86 0.17 9.57
N GLU A 114 11.57 -0.08 8.47
CA GLU A 114 13.02 0.15 8.36
C GLU A 114 13.37 1.65 8.46
N ALA A 115 12.62 2.52 7.78
CA ALA A 115 12.83 3.96 7.84
C ALA A 115 12.66 4.51 9.28
N LEU A 116 11.64 4.05 10.00
CA LEU A 116 11.41 4.44 11.40
C LEU A 116 12.54 3.95 12.33
N ARG A 117 13.04 2.72 12.14
CA ARG A 117 14.20 2.21 12.88
C ARG A 117 15.45 3.07 12.63
N HIS A 118 15.72 3.42 11.38
CA HIS A 118 16.86 4.28 11.05
C HIS A 118 16.73 5.67 11.66
N ALA A 119 15.53 6.27 11.66
CA ALA A 119 15.27 7.56 12.29
C ALA A 119 15.51 7.53 13.81
N GLN A 120 15.03 6.49 14.52
CA GLN A 120 15.25 6.33 15.96
C GLN A 120 16.73 6.11 16.29
N ALA A 121 17.43 5.27 15.52
CA ALA A 121 18.86 5.04 15.71
C ALA A 121 19.71 6.29 15.48
N ALA A 122 19.24 7.20 14.62
CA ALA A 122 19.87 8.51 14.37
C ALA A 122 19.49 9.58 15.42
N GLY A 123 18.64 9.26 16.40
CA GLY A 123 18.15 10.21 17.41
C GLY A 123 17.16 11.24 16.88
N LEU A 124 16.55 10.98 15.72
CA LEU A 124 15.61 11.88 15.05
C LEU A 124 14.14 11.52 15.35
N LEU A 125 13.91 10.41 16.03
CA LEU A 125 12.59 9.95 16.45
C LEU A 125 12.67 9.66 17.95
N ALA A 126 11.61 10.02 18.70
CA ALA A 126 11.50 9.67 20.11
C ALA A 126 11.62 8.15 20.33
N ASP A 127 12.04 7.75 21.54
CA ASP A 127 12.10 6.34 21.90
C ASP A 127 10.69 5.72 21.89
N ALA A 128 10.45 4.79 20.97
CA ALA A 128 9.15 4.21 20.72
C ALA A 128 9.25 2.75 20.26
N PRO A 129 8.23 1.93 20.53
CA PRO A 129 8.16 0.58 19.98
C PRO A 129 7.89 0.64 18.47
N ILE A 130 8.94 0.49 17.64
CA ILE A 130 8.87 0.74 16.20
C ILE A 130 7.86 -0.15 15.46
N ALA A 131 7.75 -1.43 15.82
CA ALA A 131 6.78 -2.31 15.16
C ALA A 131 5.33 -1.84 15.37
N PRO A 132 4.86 -1.60 16.62
CA PRO A 132 3.56 -0.97 16.86
C PRO A 132 3.39 0.41 16.22
N LEU A 133 4.42 1.27 16.26
CA LEU A 133 4.34 2.60 15.64
C LEU A 133 4.15 2.51 14.12
N SER A 134 4.90 1.61 13.46
CA SER A 134 4.75 1.37 12.03
C SER A 134 3.36 0.85 11.69
N ASP A 135 2.80 -0.05 12.50
CA ASP A 135 1.46 -0.61 12.30
C ASP A 135 0.37 0.49 12.36
N LEU A 136 0.47 1.38 13.36
CA LEU A 136 -0.44 2.51 13.51
C LEU A 136 -0.33 3.52 12.35
N LEU A 137 0.89 3.80 11.90
CA LEU A 137 1.13 4.68 10.75
C LEU A 137 0.61 4.08 9.45
N SER A 138 0.83 2.77 9.21
CA SER A 138 0.23 2.07 8.06
C SER A 138 -1.30 2.19 8.08
N ALA A 139 -1.94 1.93 9.23
CA ALA A 139 -3.40 2.06 9.34
C ALA A 139 -3.91 3.49 9.07
N ALA A 140 -3.18 4.52 9.52
CA ALA A 140 -3.51 5.91 9.22
C ALA A 140 -3.39 6.21 7.71
N PHE A 141 -2.37 5.65 7.05
CA PHE A 141 -2.16 5.83 5.61
C PHE A 141 -3.19 5.08 4.79
N ASP A 142 -3.57 3.87 5.17
CA ASP A 142 -4.63 3.11 4.52
C ASP A 142 -5.97 3.85 4.60
N ARG A 143 -6.25 4.47 5.76
CA ARG A 143 -7.43 5.32 5.92
C ARG A 143 -7.40 6.52 4.96
N ALA A 144 -6.26 7.20 4.86
CA ALA A 144 -6.09 8.33 3.94
C ALA A 144 -6.20 7.89 2.48
N ALA A 145 -5.55 6.79 2.08
CA ALA A 145 -5.57 6.26 0.74
C ALA A 145 -7.01 5.89 0.29
N LEU A 146 -7.79 5.26 1.16
CA LEU A 146 -9.21 4.97 0.88
C LEU A 146 -10.04 6.25 0.70
N ALA A 147 -9.85 7.25 1.57
CA ALA A 147 -10.58 8.51 1.45
C ALA A 147 -10.27 9.24 0.14
N ILE A 148 -8.98 9.34 -0.20
CA ILE A 148 -8.50 9.96 -1.45
C ILE A 148 -9.03 9.18 -2.67
N ALA A 149 -8.99 7.86 -2.65
CA ALA A 149 -9.52 7.03 -3.74
C ALA A 149 -11.04 7.20 -3.93
N ASN A 150 -11.76 7.56 -2.86
CA ASN A 150 -13.20 7.85 -2.89
C ASN A 150 -13.52 9.32 -3.18
N GLY A 151 -12.53 10.12 -3.60
CA GLY A 151 -12.73 11.49 -4.09
C GLY A 151 -12.53 12.59 -3.04
N GLU A 152 -12.04 12.27 -1.85
CA GLU A 152 -11.59 13.31 -0.92
C GLU A 152 -10.29 13.99 -1.41
N ASP A 153 -10.06 15.22 -0.96
CA ASP A 153 -8.91 16.01 -1.38
C ASP A 153 -7.60 15.43 -0.83
N ARG A 154 -6.71 15.08 -1.77
CA ARG A 154 -5.39 14.53 -1.48
C ARG A 154 -4.49 15.51 -0.74
N GLU A 155 -4.53 16.79 -1.09
CA GLU A 155 -3.62 17.78 -0.48
C GLU A 155 -3.89 17.92 1.02
N THR A 156 -5.16 17.87 1.41
CA THR A 156 -5.58 17.88 2.82
C THR A 156 -5.01 16.68 3.60
N TYR A 157 -5.06 15.47 3.06
CA TYR A 157 -4.46 14.27 3.70
C TYR A 157 -2.93 14.29 3.72
N GLU A 158 -2.29 14.79 2.66
CA GLU A 158 -0.84 15.00 2.65
C GLU A 158 -0.42 15.99 3.74
N HIS A 159 -1.17 17.08 3.92
CA HIS A 159 -0.92 18.06 4.97
C HIS A 159 -1.12 17.47 6.37
N ALA A 160 -2.21 16.75 6.61
CA ALA A 160 -2.46 16.08 7.89
C ALA A 160 -1.37 15.05 8.23
N THR A 161 -0.91 14.30 7.23
CA THR A 161 0.22 13.37 7.36
C THR A 161 1.50 14.10 7.73
N ALA A 162 1.77 15.25 7.11
CA ALA A 162 2.94 16.07 7.45
C ALA A 162 2.91 16.54 8.91
N VAL A 163 1.75 17.01 9.40
CA VAL A 163 1.59 17.42 10.80
C VAL A 163 1.81 16.25 11.76
N LEU A 164 1.22 15.09 11.49
CA LEU A 164 1.39 13.88 12.30
C LEU A 164 2.86 13.49 12.42
N MET A 165 3.59 13.51 11.31
CA MET A 165 4.99 13.09 11.27
C MET A 165 5.93 14.11 11.89
N SER A 166 5.71 15.41 11.68
CA SER A 166 6.53 16.45 12.32
C SER A 166 6.48 16.33 13.84
N GLY A 167 5.32 16.01 14.42
CA GLY A 167 5.19 15.79 15.87
C GLY A 167 5.94 14.56 16.40
N LEU A 168 6.27 13.60 15.54
CA LEU A 168 7.08 12.43 15.91
C LEU A 168 8.58 12.72 15.82
N PHE A 169 9.00 13.51 14.83
CA PHE A 169 10.40 13.82 14.54
C PHE A 169 10.97 15.01 15.34
N ASP A 170 10.10 15.83 15.95
CA ASP A 170 10.49 16.94 16.83
C ASP A 170 9.77 16.81 18.18
N PRO A 171 10.18 15.83 19.03
CA PRO A 171 9.63 15.71 20.37
C PRO A 171 10.16 16.89 21.19
N SER A 172 9.28 17.86 21.44
CA SER A 172 9.56 19.06 22.23
C SER A 172 10.18 18.75 23.59
#